data_AF-A0A841UYJ8-F1
#
_entry.id   AF-A0A841UYJ8-F1
#
_cell.length_a   1.000
_cell.length_b   1.000
_cell.length_c   1.000
_cell.angle_alpha   90.00
_cell.angle_beta   90.00
_cell.angle_gamma   90.00
#
_symmetry.space_group_name_H-M   'P 1'
#
loop_
_entity.id
_entity.type
_entity.pdbx_description
1 polymer ?
#
loop_
_entity_poly.entity_id
_entity_poly.type
_entity_poly.pdbx_seq_one_letter_code
_entity_poly.pdbx_strand_id
1 'polypeptide(L)'
;MTNLSIQDRINQELNKILQALQQLEIFLRELSHQSNVMYQNALINSIALNLHGVYTGIERIFEVIAKKIDQRFPTGDKWHRDLLEQMSVDIPKVRKAVITEETRLILDELRRFRHLVRSAYSCQLDEEKVLIIAHQIVNSYQTIINEIQLFCNNLSKGET
;
A
#
# COMPACT_ATOMS: atom_id res chain seq x y z
N MET A 1 -20.17 -5.66 -13.17
CA MET A 1 -18.75 -5.88 -13.54
C MET A 1 -18.47 -7.36 -13.35
N THR A 2 -17.84 -8.01 -14.33
CA THR A 2 -17.42 -9.41 -14.24
C THR A 2 -16.16 -9.52 -13.37
N ASN A 3 -15.86 -10.72 -12.84
CA ASN A 3 -14.62 -10.96 -12.06
C ASN A 3 -13.36 -10.59 -12.87
N LEU A 4 -13.38 -10.81 -14.19
CA LEU A 4 -12.30 -10.42 -15.10
C LEU A 4 -12.05 -8.91 -15.09
N SER A 5 -13.12 -8.09 -15.12
CA SER A 5 -13.00 -6.63 -15.05
C SER A 5 -12.47 -6.13 -13.69
N ILE A 6 -12.70 -6.87 -12.61
CA ILE A 6 -12.16 -6.56 -11.28
C ILE A 6 -10.66 -6.87 -11.25
N GLN A 7 -10.25 -8.04 -11.74
CA GLN A 7 -8.85 -8.42 -11.85
C GLN A 7 -8.03 -7.43 -12.69
N ASP A 8 -8.52 -7.06 -13.86
CA ASP A 8 -7.84 -6.08 -14.72
C ASP A 8 -7.58 -4.77 -13.99
N ARG A 9 -8.57 -4.29 -13.23
CA ARG A 9 -8.44 -3.06 -12.44
C ARG A 9 -7.44 -3.20 -11.30
N ILE A 10 -7.43 -4.34 -10.60
CA ILE A 10 -6.44 -4.61 -9.55
C ILE A 10 -5.03 -4.69 -10.16
N ASN A 11 -4.86 -5.40 -11.27
CA ASN A 11 -3.58 -5.52 -11.96
C ASN A 11 -3.05 -4.17 -12.46
N GLN A 12 -3.93 -3.28 -12.94
CA GLN A 12 -3.53 -1.92 -13.31
C GLN A 12 -3.00 -1.12 -12.12
N GLU A 13 -3.62 -1.21 -10.94
CA GLU A 13 -3.10 -0.55 -9.73
C GLU A 13 -1.82 -1.22 -9.22
N LEU A 14 -1.71 -2.56 -9.28
CA LEU A 14 -0.48 -3.28 -8.95
C LEU A 14 0.70 -2.82 -9.80
N ASN A 15 0.51 -2.64 -11.12
CA ASN A 15 1.57 -2.14 -12.00
C ASN A 15 2.06 -0.75 -11.58
N LYS A 16 1.16 0.15 -11.17
CA LYS A 16 1.53 1.48 -10.68
C LYS A 16 2.28 1.39 -9.34
N ILE A 17 1.85 0.50 -8.45
CA ILE A 17 2.53 0.26 -7.17
C ILE A 17 3.95 -0.27 -7.41
N LEU A 18 4.12 -1.24 -8.31
CA LEU A 18 5.43 -1.79 -8.67
C LEU A 18 6.36 -0.71 -9.25
N GLN A 19 5.85 0.17 -10.11
CA GLN A 19 6.62 1.32 -10.60
C GLN A 19 7.03 2.27 -9.47
N ALA A 20 6.13 2.54 -8.52
CA ALA A 20 6.43 3.37 -7.37
C ALA A 20 7.52 2.73 -6.48
N LEU A 21 7.45 1.41 -6.25
CA LEU A 21 8.45 0.65 -5.49
C LEU A 21 9.83 0.65 -6.17
N GLN A 22 9.88 0.49 -7.50
CA GLN A 22 11.14 0.64 -8.25
C GLN A 22 11.74 2.03 -8.07
N GLN A 23 10.90 3.06 -8.13
CA GLN A 23 11.33 4.44 -7.92
C GLN A 23 11.81 4.69 -6.48
N LEU A 24 11.18 4.04 -5.48
CA LEU A 24 11.59 4.09 -4.08
C LEU A 24 13.01 3.51 -3.89
N GLU A 25 13.28 2.34 -4.46
CA GLU A 25 14.62 1.72 -4.41
C GLU A 25 15.69 2.60 -5.05
N ILE A 26 15.36 3.26 -6.17
CA ILE A 26 16.26 4.24 -6.82
C ILE A 26 16.55 5.42 -5.87
N PHE A 27 15.53 6.01 -5.25
CA PHE A 27 15.74 7.14 -4.34
C PHE A 27 16.59 6.76 -3.11
N LEU A 28 16.38 5.56 -2.55
CA LEU A 28 17.20 5.07 -1.43
C LEU A 28 18.66 4.89 -1.83
N ARG A 29 18.92 4.38 -3.04
CA ARG A 29 20.28 4.27 -3.58
C ARG A 29 20.92 5.64 -3.81
N GLU A 30 20.21 6.58 -4.41
CA GLU A 30 20.74 7.93 -4.65
C GLU A 30 21.04 8.66 -3.32
N LEU A 31 20.20 8.46 -2.30
CA LEU A 31 20.39 9.08 -0.99
C LEU A 31 21.70 8.63 -0.33
N SER A 32 22.06 7.35 -0.44
CA SER A 32 23.30 6.83 0.18
C SER A 32 24.59 7.34 -0.48
N HIS A 33 24.51 7.86 -1.70
CA HIS A 33 25.63 8.42 -2.45
C HIS A 33 25.66 9.96 -2.46
N GLN A 34 24.63 10.62 -1.93
CA GLN A 34 24.51 12.06 -1.94
C GLN A 34 25.14 12.69 -0.69
N SER A 35 26.00 13.68 -0.87
CA SER A 35 26.65 14.43 0.22
C SER A 35 26.08 15.82 0.44
N ASN A 36 25.28 16.34 -0.50
CA ASN A 36 24.65 17.64 -0.38
C ASN A 36 23.32 17.55 0.39
N VAL A 37 23.26 18.24 1.53
CA VAL A 37 22.12 18.26 2.46
C VAL A 37 20.80 18.70 1.79
N MET A 38 20.83 19.69 0.89
CA MET A 38 19.61 20.14 0.20
C MET A 38 19.06 19.05 -0.73
N TYR A 39 19.93 18.34 -1.44
CA TYR A 39 19.52 17.20 -2.26
C TYR A 39 19.08 16.00 -1.43
N GLN A 40 19.73 15.72 -0.29
CA GLN A 40 19.27 14.69 0.66
C GLN A 40 17.85 14.99 1.15
N ASN A 41 17.58 16.23 1.59
CA ASN A 41 16.23 16.64 2.01
C ASN A 41 15.19 16.48 0.89
N ALA A 42 15.54 16.83 -0.35
CA ALA A 42 14.65 16.63 -1.49
C ALA A 42 14.37 15.14 -1.76
N LEU A 43 15.38 14.27 -1.62
CA LEU A 43 15.22 12.82 -1.75
C LEU A 43 14.35 12.24 -0.63
N ILE A 44 14.54 12.66 0.63
CA ILE A 44 13.69 12.25 1.75
C ILE A 44 12.22 12.63 1.51
N ASN A 45 11.96 13.86 1.06
CA ASN A 45 10.61 14.29 0.69
C ASN A 45 10.04 13.44 -0.46
N SER A 46 10.87 13.08 -1.44
CA SER A 46 10.47 12.24 -2.58
C SER A 46 10.16 10.81 -2.15
N ILE A 47 10.95 10.22 -1.25
CA ILE A 47 10.70 8.92 -0.63
C ILE A 47 9.38 8.94 0.14
N ALA A 48 9.16 9.95 0.97
CA ALA A 48 7.93 10.10 1.74
C ALA A 48 6.68 10.21 0.85
N LEU A 49 6.75 11.00 -0.22
CA LEU A 49 5.66 11.13 -1.20
C LEU A 49 5.44 9.83 -1.98
N ASN A 50 6.51 9.11 -2.32
CA ASN A 50 6.43 7.83 -2.99
C ASN A 50 5.73 6.78 -2.11
N LEU A 51 6.12 6.67 -0.83
CA LEU A 51 5.49 5.80 0.16
C LEU A 51 3.98 6.11 0.34
N HIS A 52 3.63 7.41 0.38
CA HIS A 52 2.23 7.83 0.35
C HIS A 52 1.50 7.29 -0.89
N GLY A 53 2.12 7.38 -2.06
CA GLY A 53 1.60 6.86 -3.33
C GLY A 53 1.40 5.34 -3.32
N VAL A 54 2.38 4.58 -2.81
CA VAL A 54 2.30 3.12 -2.66
C VAL A 54 1.07 2.73 -1.85
N TYR A 55 0.89 3.32 -0.66
CA TYR A 55 -0.28 2.99 0.17
C TYR A 55 -1.60 3.40 -0.47
N THR A 56 -1.62 4.55 -1.15
CA THR A 56 -2.83 5.00 -1.87
C THR A 56 -3.22 4.00 -2.96
N GLY A 57 -2.26 3.41 -3.66
CA GLY A 57 -2.51 2.35 -4.63
C GLY A 57 -3.10 1.09 -3.98
N ILE A 58 -2.54 0.66 -2.84
CA ILE A 58 -3.03 -0.49 -2.08
C ILE A 58 -4.46 -0.25 -1.59
N GLU A 59 -4.77 0.94 -1.05
CA GLU A 59 -6.12 1.30 -0.66
C GLU A 59 -7.10 1.23 -1.83
N ARG A 60 -6.73 1.70 -3.02
CA ARG A 60 -7.60 1.63 -4.20
C ARG A 60 -7.93 0.19 -4.59
N ILE A 61 -6.97 -0.73 -4.46
CA ILE A 61 -7.22 -2.16 -4.66
C ILE A 61 -8.25 -2.65 -3.63
N PHE A 62 -8.03 -2.34 -2.36
CA PHE A 62 -8.94 -2.73 -1.28
C PHE A 62 -10.34 -2.13 -1.43
N GLU A 63 -10.46 -0.88 -1.89
CA GLU A 63 -11.73 -0.25 -2.20
C GLU A 63 -12.48 -1.00 -3.29
N VAL A 64 -11.78 -1.45 -4.35
CA VAL A 64 -12.39 -2.24 -5.43
C VAL A 64 -12.93 -3.54 -4.87
N ILE A 65 -12.16 -4.25 -4.04
CA ILE A 65 -12.57 -5.50 -3.40
C ILE A 65 -13.79 -5.26 -2.51
N ALA A 66 -13.72 -4.32 -1.57
CA ALA A 66 -14.80 -4.01 -0.64
C ALA A 66 -16.10 -3.61 -1.37
N LYS A 67 -16.01 -2.77 -2.40
CA LYS A 67 -17.19 -2.27 -3.13
C LYS A 67 -17.79 -3.30 -4.09
N LYS A 68 -16.98 -4.20 -4.67
CA LYS A 68 -17.43 -5.10 -5.75
C LYS A 68 -17.61 -6.54 -5.32
N ILE A 69 -16.83 -7.01 -4.35
CA ILE A 69 -16.87 -8.38 -3.84
C ILE A 69 -17.63 -8.39 -2.52
N ASP A 70 -17.17 -7.61 -1.54
CA ASP A 70 -17.77 -7.60 -0.20
C ASP A 70 -19.15 -6.91 -0.19
N GLN A 71 -19.44 -6.11 -1.22
CA GLN A 71 -20.63 -5.26 -1.36
C GLN A 71 -20.85 -4.36 -0.14
N ARG A 72 -19.78 -4.10 0.61
CA ARG A 72 -19.78 -3.34 1.85
C ARG A 72 -18.47 -2.57 1.95
N PHE A 73 -18.60 -1.26 2.05
CA PHE A 73 -17.49 -0.34 2.23
C PHE A 73 -17.58 0.31 3.62
N PRO A 74 -16.48 0.41 4.39
CA PRO A 74 -16.47 1.13 5.66
C PRO A 74 -16.81 2.61 5.49
N THR A 75 -17.37 3.24 6.53
CA THR A 75 -17.78 4.66 6.49
C THR A 75 -17.29 5.40 7.73
N GLY A 76 -17.32 6.73 7.70
CA GLY A 76 -16.84 7.60 8.78
C GLY A 76 -15.32 7.81 8.78
N ASP A 77 -14.80 8.57 9.73
CA ASP A 77 -13.42 9.07 9.70
C ASP A 77 -12.34 7.98 9.80
N LYS A 78 -12.71 6.80 10.31
CA LYS A 78 -11.79 5.66 10.50
C LYS A 78 -11.84 4.66 9.34
N TRP A 79 -12.55 4.98 8.25
CA TRP A 79 -12.77 4.05 7.14
C TRP A 79 -11.48 3.47 6.57
N HIS A 80 -10.39 4.24 6.52
CA HIS A 80 -9.09 3.77 6.02
C HIS A 80 -8.53 2.59 6.83
N ARG A 81 -8.66 2.66 8.16
CA ARG A 81 -8.21 1.60 9.08
C ARG A 81 -9.15 0.41 9.00
N ASP A 82 -10.45 0.68 9.02
CA ASP A 82 -11.47 -0.36 9.01
C ASP A 82 -11.47 -1.13 7.67
N LEU A 83 -11.10 -0.46 6.56
CA LEU A 83 -10.89 -1.10 5.26
C LEU A 83 -9.72 -2.07 5.30
N LEU A 84 -8.60 -1.66 5.90
CA LEU A 84 -7.42 -2.50 6.05
C LEU A 84 -7.71 -3.74 6.92
N GLU A 85 -8.45 -3.57 8.01
CA GLU A 85 -8.93 -4.67 8.86
C GLU A 85 -9.90 -5.60 8.10
N GLN A 86 -10.81 -5.04 7.31
CA GLN A 86 -11.71 -5.85 6.49
C GLN A 86 -10.95 -6.75 5.53
N MET A 87 -9.81 -6.31 4.97
CA MET A 87 -9.03 -7.12 4.03
C MET A 87 -8.24 -8.26 4.67
N SER A 88 -7.99 -8.21 5.99
CA SER A 88 -7.24 -9.24 6.70
C SER A 88 -8.09 -10.37 7.26
N VAL A 89 -9.43 -10.27 7.13
CA VAL A 89 -10.36 -11.27 7.65
C VAL A 89 -11.06 -12.03 6.53
N ASP A 90 -11.35 -13.30 6.83
CA ASP A 90 -12.27 -14.11 6.05
C ASP A 90 -13.69 -13.56 6.18
N ILE A 91 -14.40 -13.44 5.06
CA ILE A 91 -15.83 -13.14 5.03
C ILE A 91 -16.55 -14.40 4.56
N PRO A 92 -17.20 -15.16 5.48
CA PRO A 92 -17.81 -16.45 5.16
C PRO A 92 -18.73 -16.37 3.94
N LYS A 93 -18.54 -17.29 2.99
CA LYS A 93 -19.30 -17.41 1.73
C LYS A 93 -19.10 -16.26 0.73
N VAL A 94 -18.20 -15.32 1.00
CA VAL A 94 -17.93 -14.17 0.13
C VAL A 94 -16.49 -14.19 -0.38
N ARG A 95 -15.52 -14.25 0.54
CA ARG A 95 -14.10 -14.38 0.20
C ARG A 95 -13.24 -14.77 1.41
N LYS A 96 -12.06 -15.31 1.12
CA LYS A 96 -10.94 -15.39 2.06
C LYS A 96 -10.31 -14.02 2.32
N ALA A 97 -9.50 -13.96 3.38
CA ALA A 97 -8.61 -12.83 3.63
C ALA A 97 -7.73 -12.54 2.40
N VAL A 98 -7.61 -11.25 2.07
CA VAL A 98 -6.78 -10.78 0.95
C VAL A 98 -5.32 -10.70 1.37
N ILE A 99 -5.09 -10.32 2.63
CA ILE A 99 -3.78 -10.16 3.23
C ILE A 99 -3.71 -10.89 4.57
N THR A 100 -2.52 -11.26 4.99
CA THR A 100 -2.30 -11.81 6.34
C THR A 100 -2.37 -10.74 7.42
N GLU A 101 -2.50 -11.17 8.68
CA GLU A 101 -2.44 -10.26 9.83
C GLU A 101 -1.08 -9.57 9.95
N GLU A 102 0.02 -10.24 9.58
CA GLU A 102 1.36 -9.65 9.55
C GLU A 102 1.45 -8.51 8.51
N THR A 103 0.99 -8.77 7.28
CA THR A 103 0.89 -7.74 6.24
C THR A 103 0.00 -6.58 6.67
N ARG A 104 -1.11 -6.86 7.37
CA ARG A 104 -2.00 -5.82 7.90
C ARG A 104 -1.27 -4.87 8.84
N LEU A 105 -0.42 -5.38 9.74
CA LEU A 105 0.33 -4.55 10.69
C LEU A 105 1.34 -3.65 9.98
N ILE A 106 2.07 -4.19 9.00
CA ILE A 106 3.02 -3.42 8.17
C ILE A 106 2.29 -2.30 7.42
N LEU A 107 1.16 -2.62 6.81
CA LEU A 107 0.35 -1.66 6.08
C LEU A 107 -0.28 -0.60 7.00
N ASP A 108 -0.63 -0.94 8.24
CA ASP A 108 -1.16 0.04 9.19
C ASP A 108 -0.11 1.07 9.63
N GLU A 109 1.16 0.68 9.71
CA GLU A 109 2.28 1.62 9.94
C GLU A 109 2.44 2.57 8.76
N LEU A 110 2.40 2.04 7.53
CA LEU A 110 2.43 2.87 6.33
C LEU A 110 1.20 3.79 6.21
N ARG A 111 0.01 3.32 6.60
CA ARG A 111 -1.22 4.13 6.70
C ARG A 111 -1.04 5.32 7.64
N ARG A 112 -0.50 5.06 8.84
CA ARG A 112 -0.23 6.10 9.85
C ARG A 112 0.81 7.08 9.34
N PHE A 113 1.87 6.59 8.70
CA PHE A 113 2.90 7.41 8.09
C PHE A 113 2.33 8.36 7.02
N ARG A 114 1.42 7.88 6.17
CA ARG A 114 0.74 8.70 5.16
C ARG A 114 0.08 9.96 5.75
N HIS A 115 -0.55 9.83 6.92
CA HIS A 115 -1.17 10.96 7.60
C HIS A 115 -0.13 11.98 8.09
N LEU A 116 1.04 11.52 8.52
CA LEU A 116 2.14 12.38 8.93
C LEU A 116 2.72 13.17 7.75
N VAL A 117 2.88 12.53 6.59
CA VAL A 117 3.33 13.21 5.36
C VAL A 117 2.35 14.32 4.97
N ARG A 118 1.05 14.07 5.07
CA ARG A 118 0.02 15.08 4.79
C ARG A 118 0.02 16.22 5.80
N SER A 119 0.44 16.01 7.05
CA SER A 119 0.56 17.09 8.05
C SER A 119 1.88 17.85 7.97
N ALA A 120 2.90 17.30 7.30
CA ALA A 120 4.26 17.84 7.28
C ALA A 120 4.46 19.03 6.32
N TYR A 121 3.45 19.54 5.63
CA TYR A 121 3.59 20.71 4.74
C TYR A 121 4.16 21.97 5.44
N SER A 122 4.24 22.00 6.78
CA SER A 122 4.80 23.08 7.58
C SER A 122 6.07 22.73 8.39
N CYS A 123 6.52 21.47 8.41
CA CYS A 123 7.66 21.02 9.22
C CYS A 123 8.57 20.06 8.43
N GLN A 124 9.88 20.11 8.71
CA GLN A 124 10.84 19.14 8.15
C GLN A 124 10.43 17.72 8.56
N LEU A 125 10.35 16.81 7.59
CA LEU A 125 10.09 15.39 7.86
C LEU A 125 11.23 14.79 8.66
N ASP A 126 10.89 13.92 9.61
CA ASP A 126 11.84 13.11 10.35
C ASP A 126 12.45 12.06 9.41
N GLU A 127 13.70 12.28 9.02
CA GLU A 127 14.47 11.42 8.11
C GLU A 127 14.53 9.97 8.61
N GLU A 128 14.84 9.77 9.89
CA GLU A 128 14.98 8.44 10.47
C GLU A 128 13.67 7.67 10.33
N LYS A 129 12.55 8.33 10.65
CA LYS A 129 11.22 7.74 10.51
C LYS A 129 10.86 7.40 9.06
N VAL A 130 11.19 8.28 8.11
CA VAL A 130 10.96 8.03 6.68
C VAL A 130 11.74 6.79 6.23
N LEU A 131 13.01 6.70 6.63
CA LEU A 131 13.87 5.58 6.25
C LEU A 131 13.44 4.27 6.90
N ILE A 132 13.02 4.27 8.17
CA ILE A 132 12.50 3.05 8.83
C ILE A 132 11.32 2.48 8.03
N ILE A 133 10.33 3.31 7.69
CA ILE A 133 9.17 2.87 6.91
C ILE A 133 9.59 2.44 5.50
N ALA A 134 10.49 3.17 4.85
CA ALA A 134 10.98 2.82 3.52
C ALA A 134 11.62 1.43 3.49
N HIS A 135 12.53 1.13 4.42
CA HIS A 135 13.18 -0.18 4.49
C HIS A 135 12.18 -1.29 4.81
N GLN A 136 11.23 -1.05 5.71
CA GLN A 136 10.18 -2.02 6.01
C GLN A 136 9.35 -2.37 4.78
N ILE A 137 8.97 -1.37 3.98
CA ILE A 137 8.22 -1.60 2.73
C ILE A 137 9.09 -2.30 1.68
N VAL A 138 10.35 -1.90 1.50
CA VAL A 138 11.28 -2.60 0.59
C VAL A 138 11.44 -4.07 0.96
N ASN A 139 11.48 -4.39 2.26
CA ASN A 139 11.67 -5.78 2.71
C ASN A 139 10.40 -6.63 2.65
N SER A 140 9.21 -6.01 2.57
CA SER A 140 7.92 -6.71 2.66
C SER A 140 7.07 -6.67 1.41
N TYR A 141 7.34 -5.75 0.46
CA TYR A 141 6.44 -5.54 -0.68
C TYR A 141 6.20 -6.81 -1.50
N GLN A 142 7.20 -7.68 -1.66
CA GLN A 142 7.02 -8.90 -2.44
C GLN A 142 5.95 -9.80 -1.81
N THR A 143 5.91 -9.91 -0.48
CA THR A 143 4.86 -10.64 0.25
C THR A 143 3.50 -9.99 0.02
N ILE A 144 3.40 -8.66 0.16
CA ILE A 144 2.16 -7.91 -0.03
C ILE A 144 1.59 -8.11 -1.45
N ILE A 145 2.44 -8.00 -2.46
CA ILE A 145 2.06 -8.18 -3.87
C ILE A 145 1.64 -9.61 -4.13
N ASN A 146 2.38 -10.60 -3.61
CA ASN A 146 2.05 -12.02 -3.77
C ASN A 146 0.70 -12.37 -3.14
N GLU A 147 0.38 -11.83 -1.96
CA GLU A 147 -0.91 -12.02 -1.30
C GLU A 147 -2.08 -11.48 -2.14
N ILE A 148 -1.95 -10.24 -2.64
CA ILE A 148 -2.97 -9.64 -3.52
C ILE A 148 -3.12 -10.43 -4.82
N GLN A 149 -2.01 -10.86 -5.43
CA GLN A 149 -2.04 -11.68 -6.64
C GLN A 149 -2.66 -13.06 -6.41
N LEU A 150 -2.35 -13.70 -5.29
CA LEU A 150 -2.95 -14.98 -4.91
C LEU A 150 -4.46 -14.84 -4.76
N PHE A 151 -4.92 -13.79 -4.07
CA PHE A 151 -6.33 -13.47 -3.96
C PHE A 151 -6.99 -13.29 -5.34
N CYS A 152 -6.36 -12.50 -6.23
CA CYS A 152 -6.83 -12.33 -7.59
C CYS A 152 -6.93 -13.66 -8.33
N ASN A 153 -5.94 -14.55 -8.24
CA ASN A 153 -5.94 -15.83 -8.93
C ASN A 153 -7.01 -16.79 -8.42
N ASN A 154 -7.39 -16.70 -7.15
CA ASN A 154 -8.46 -17.53 -6.59
C ASN A 154 -9.85 -17.04 -7.05
N LEU A 155 -10.02 -15.73 -7.27
CA LEU A 155 -11.26 -15.16 -7.83
C LEU A 155 -11.58 -15.66 -9.25
N SER A 156 -10.58 -15.94 -10.10
CA SER A 156 -10.82 -16.49 -11.44
C SER A 156 -11.19 -17.97 -11.42
N LYS A 157 -10.75 -18.71 -10.39
CA LYS A 157 -11.04 -20.14 -10.24
C LYS A 157 -12.38 -20.44 -9.58
N GLY A 158 -13.05 -19.42 -9.02
CA GLY A 158 -14.27 -19.60 -8.23
C GLY A 158 -14.01 -20.21 -6.85
N GLU A 159 -12.75 -20.20 -6.41
CA GLU A 159 -12.31 -20.70 -5.11
C GLU A 159 -12.36 -19.53 -4.10
N THR A 160 -13.58 -19.12 -3.71
CA THR A 160 -13.82 -18.06 -2.71
C THR A 160 -14.37 -18.60 -1.41
#